data_AF-A0A2J8GDC1-F1
#
_entry.id   AF-A0A2J8GDC1-F1
#
_cell.length_a   1.000
_cell.length_b   1.000
_cell.length_c   1.000
_cell.angle_alpha   90.00
_cell.angle_beta   90.00
_cell.angle_gamma   90.00
#
_symmetry.space_group_name_H-M   'P 1'
#
loop_
_entity.id
_entity.type
_entity.pdbx_description
1 polymer ?
#
loop_
_entity_poly.entity_id
_entity_poly.type
_entity_poly.pdbx_seq_one_letter_code
_entity_poly.pdbx_strand_id
1 'polypeptide(L)'
;MANVWGADVEQLRNLSRQLNAGSTEIQRQRNLLSNALTNTEWMGPDAVAFRGKWESEHVPALARVAQALEEAGQQATRNAQQQSDASQG
;
A
#
# COMPACT_ATOMS: atom_id res chain seq x y z
N MET A 1 19.21 -6.71 -34.63
CA MET A 1 18.24 -5.81 -33.98
C MET A 1 17.00 -6.63 -33.66
N ALA A 2 16.74 -6.89 -32.38
CA ALA A 2 15.45 -7.41 -31.91
C ALA A 2 15.06 -6.52 -30.72
N ASN A 3 14.07 -5.69 -30.97
CA ASN A 3 13.53 -4.69 -30.06
C ASN A 3 12.60 -5.44 -29.08
N VAL A 4 13.15 -6.01 -28.00
CA VAL A 4 12.33 -6.65 -26.97
C VAL A 4 11.67 -5.55 -26.16
N TRP A 5 10.48 -5.15 -26.60
CA TRP A 5 9.53 -4.36 -25.83
C TRP A 5 8.99 -5.22 -24.68
N GLY A 6 9.80 -5.36 -23.63
CA GLY A 6 9.41 -5.97 -22.36
C GLY A 6 9.92 -5.08 -21.24
N ALA A 7 9.05 -4.68 -20.31
CA ALA A 7 9.51 -4.05 -19.09
C ALA A 7 10.52 -4.98 -18.41
N ASP A 8 11.66 -4.43 -17.98
CA ASP A 8 12.71 -5.19 -17.31
C ASP A 8 12.10 -5.97 -16.13
N VAL A 9 12.17 -7.31 -16.21
CA VAL A 9 11.59 -8.23 -15.23
C VAL A 9 12.11 -7.94 -13.83
N GLU A 10 13.37 -7.54 -13.70
CA GLU A 10 13.97 -7.14 -12.42
C GLU A 10 13.35 -5.83 -11.92
N GLN A 11 13.17 -4.84 -12.80
CA GLN A 11 12.50 -3.58 -12.44
C GLN A 11 11.04 -3.80 -12.00
N LEU A 12 10.29 -4.69 -12.65
CA LEU A 12 8.92 -5.03 -12.23
C LEU A 12 8.89 -5.74 -10.87
N ARG A 13 9.84 -6.65 -10.61
CA ARG A 13 9.99 -7.29 -9.28
C ARG A 13 10.38 -6.26 -8.21
N ASN A 14 11.24 -5.30 -8.54
CA ASN A 14 11.60 -4.20 -7.65
C ASN A 14 10.40 -3.33 -7.30
N LEU A 15 9.62 -2.94 -8.32
CA LEU A 15 8.39 -2.16 -8.15
C LEU A 15 7.39 -2.91 -7.25
N SER A 16 7.14 -4.20 -7.50
CA SER A 16 6.28 -5.04 -6.66
C SER A 16 6.70 -5.00 -5.18
N ARG A 17 8.00 -5.21 -4.91
CA ARG A 17 8.54 -5.16 -3.53
C ARG A 17 8.31 -3.81 -2.87
N GLN A 18 8.53 -2.71 -3.59
CA GLN A 18 8.33 -1.35 -3.06
C GLN A 18 6.85 -1.07 -2.76
N LEU A 19 5.94 -1.46 -3.65
CA LEU A 19 4.50 -1.29 -3.46
C LEU A 19 3.98 -2.08 -2.25
N ASN A 20 4.40 -3.35 -2.10
CA ASN A 20 4.04 -4.18 -0.95
C ASN A 20 4.61 -3.64 0.36
N ALA A 21 5.85 -3.14 0.34
CA ALA A 21 6.45 -2.47 1.50
C ALA A 21 5.67 -1.20 1.90
N GLY A 22 5.27 -0.39 0.91
CA GLY A 22 4.45 0.79 1.12
C GLY A 22 3.07 0.46 1.73
N SER A 23 2.40 -0.59 1.23
CA SER A 23 1.14 -1.06 1.82
C SER A 23 1.32 -1.42 3.30
N THR A 24 2.36 -2.19 3.63
CA THR A 24 2.66 -2.60 5.00
C THR A 24 2.99 -1.41 5.89
N GLU A 25 3.74 -0.43 5.39
CA GLU A 25 4.04 0.81 6.12
C GLU A 25 2.76 1.58 6.46
N ILE A 26 1.87 1.77 5.50
CA ILE A 26 0.60 2.49 5.71
C ILE A 26 -0.24 1.79 6.76
N GLN A 27 -0.35 0.46 6.71
CA GLN A 27 -1.07 -0.32 7.72
C GLN A 27 -0.46 -0.15 9.11
N ARG A 28 0.88 -0.16 9.20
CA ARG A 28 1.59 0.06 10.47
C ARG A 28 1.32 1.46 11.03
N GLN A 29 1.47 2.50 10.21
CA GLN A 29 1.25 3.88 10.63
C GLN A 29 -0.21 4.13 11.05
N ARG A 30 -1.18 3.58 10.30
CA ARG A 30 -2.60 3.62 10.68
C ARG A 30 -2.80 3.06 12.09
N ASN A 31 -2.26 1.87 12.38
CA ASN A 31 -2.42 1.23 13.68
C ASN A 31 -1.70 2.01 14.80
N LEU A 32 -0.48 2.52 14.54
CA LEU A 32 0.28 3.34 15.49
C LEU A 32 -0.48 4.61 15.85
N LEU A 33 -1.03 5.32 14.87
CA LEU A 33 -1.78 6.55 15.07
C LEU A 33 -3.11 6.30 15.78
N SER A 34 -3.86 5.26 15.43
CA SER A 34 -5.08 4.86 16.17
C SER A 34 -4.78 4.57 17.64
N ASN A 35 -3.69 3.85 17.93
CA ASN A 35 -3.26 3.57 19.30
C ASN A 35 -2.85 4.84 20.05
N ALA A 36 -2.09 5.74 19.41
CA ALA A 36 -1.71 7.02 20.00
C ALA A 36 -2.95 7.87 20.35
N LEU A 37 -3.95 7.94 19.45
CA LEU A 37 -5.20 8.67 19.69
C LEU A 37 -6.05 8.07 20.81
N THR A 38 -6.01 6.76 20.96
CA THR A 38 -6.70 6.04 22.04
C THR A 38 -6.04 6.29 23.39
N ASN A 39 -4.71 6.31 23.44
CA ASN A 39 -3.93 6.47 24.67
C ASN A 39 -3.70 7.92 25.09
N THR A 40 -4.04 8.89 24.25
CA THR A 40 -3.91 10.32 24.59
C THR A 40 -5.07 10.74 25.50
N GLU A 41 -4.73 11.25 26.70
CA GLU A 41 -5.68 11.86 27.64
C GLU A 41 -6.18 13.22 27.13
N TRP A 42 -7.03 13.17 26.09
CA TRP A 42 -7.69 14.33 25.51
C TRP A 42 -9.21 14.13 25.58
N MET A 43 -9.86 14.92 26.40
CA MET A 43 -11.30 14.87 26.69
C MET A 43 -12.04 16.09 26.12
N GLY A 44 -13.37 15.97 26.02
CA GLY A 44 -14.25 17.05 25.59
C GLY A 44 -14.82 16.85 24.17
N PRO A 45 -15.74 17.72 23.74
CA PRO A 45 -16.48 17.56 22.48
C PRO A 45 -15.57 17.50 21.25
N ASP A 46 -14.52 18.31 21.20
CA ASP A 46 -13.58 18.33 20.07
C ASP A 46 -12.80 17.02 19.96
N ALA A 47 -12.44 16.43 21.11
CA ALA A 47 -11.74 15.17 21.18
C ALA A 47 -12.61 14.00 20.69
N VAL A 48 -13.92 14.06 20.96
CA VAL A 48 -14.91 13.11 20.45
C VAL A 48 -15.10 13.29 18.95
N ALA A 49 -15.25 14.53 18.48
CA ALA A 49 -15.42 14.83 17.06
C ALA A 49 -14.20 14.39 16.23
N PHE A 50 -12.99 14.66 16.74
CA PHE A 50 -11.75 14.24 16.09
C PHE A 50 -11.63 12.72 15.99
N ARG A 51 -11.85 11.98 17.09
CA ARG A 51 -11.82 10.51 17.08
C ARG A 51 -12.90 9.93 16.16
N GLY A 52 -14.09 10.53 16.14
CA GLY A 52 -15.16 10.17 15.20
C GLY A 52 -14.72 10.33 13.74
N LYS A 53 -14.09 11.45 13.38
CA LYS A 53 -13.55 11.67 12.03
C LYS A 53 -12.40 10.71 11.70
N TRP A 54 -11.50 10.47 12.65
CA TRP A 54 -10.40 9.53 12.48
C TRP A 54 -10.89 8.13 12.10
N GLU A 55 -11.85 7.59 12.87
CA GLU A 55 -12.41 6.25 12.64
C GLU A 55 -13.28 6.17 11.38
N SER A 56 -14.09 7.20 11.09
CA SER A 56 -15.03 7.17 9.96
C SER A 56 -14.45 7.57 8.62
N GLU A 57 -13.39 8.39 8.59
CA GLU A 57 -12.82 8.94 7.35
C GLU A 57 -11.37 8.48 7.12
N HIS A 58 -10.50 8.69 8.11
CA HIS A 58 -9.06 8.54 7.92
C HIS A 58 -8.62 7.06 7.95
N VAL A 59 -9.13 6.26 8.89
CA VAL A 59 -8.86 4.81 8.94
C VAL A 59 -9.28 4.09 7.65
N PRO A 60 -10.50 4.29 7.11
CA PRO A 60 -10.90 3.70 5.84
C PRO A 60 -10.12 4.24 4.63
N ALA A 61 -9.73 5.52 4.63
CA ALA A 61 -8.91 6.07 3.56
C ALA A 61 -7.52 5.43 3.51
N LEU A 62 -6.84 5.32 4.65
CA LEU A 62 -5.53 4.66 4.76
C LEU A 62 -5.62 3.18 4.37
N ALA A 63 -6.68 2.48 4.79
CA ALA A 63 -6.92 1.09 4.41
C ALA A 63 -7.07 0.94 2.88
N ARG A 64 -7.83 1.83 2.22
CA ARG A 64 -7.99 1.82 0.76
C ARG A 64 -6.67 2.07 0.03
N VAL A 65 -5.84 2.99 0.52
CA VAL A 65 -4.51 3.23 -0.09
C VAL A 65 -3.62 2.00 0.06
N ALA A 66 -3.56 1.39 1.25
CA ALA A 66 -2.78 0.18 1.46
C ALA A 66 -3.22 -0.96 0.53
N GLN A 67 -4.53 -1.17 0.40
CA GLN A 67 -5.09 -2.16 -0.51
C GLN A 67 -4.72 -1.88 -1.98
N ALA A 68 -4.84 -0.62 -2.43
CA ALA A 68 -4.49 -0.24 -3.80
C ALA A 68 -3.00 -0.49 -4.10
N LEU A 69 -2.11 -0.22 -3.14
CA LEU A 69 -0.68 -0.53 -3.28
C LEU A 69 -0.42 -2.03 -3.36
N GLU A 70 -1.10 -2.82 -2.54
CA GLU A 70 -0.98 -4.29 -2.58
C GLU A 70 -1.44 -4.86 -3.93
N GLU A 71 -2.61 -4.43 -4.42
CA GLU A 71 -3.16 -4.84 -5.71
C GLU A 71 -2.22 -4.47 -6.88
N ALA A 72 -1.65 -3.26 -6.83
CA ALA A 72 -0.65 -2.81 -7.81
C ALA A 72 0.64 -3.65 -7.74
N GLY A 73 1.11 -4.02 -6.54
CA GLY A 73 2.27 -4.89 -6.34
C GLY A 73 2.04 -6.30 -6.90
N GLN A 74 0.84 -6.86 -6.68
CA GLN A 74 0.44 -8.13 -7.27
C GLN A 74 0.40 -8.04 -8.81
N GLN A 75 -0.11 -6.96 -9.38
CA GLN A 75 -0.12 -6.76 -10.83
C GLN A 75 1.29 -6.66 -11.41
N ALA A 76 2.20 -5.93 -10.77
CA ALA A 76 3.61 -5.85 -11.18
C ALA A 76 4.28 -7.23 -11.17
N THR A 77 3.96 -8.06 -10.18
CA THR A 77 4.45 -9.44 -10.09
C THR A 77 3.93 -10.31 -11.24
N ARG A 78 2.62 -10.22 -11.55
CA ARG A 78 2.02 -10.93 -12.69
C ARG A 78 2.65 -10.52 -14.01
N ASN A 79 2.88 -9.22 -14.22
CA ASN A 79 3.54 -8.71 -15.42
C ASN A 79 4.99 -9.23 -15.53
N ALA A 80 5.73 -9.29 -14.41
CA ALA A 80 7.10 -9.81 -14.40
C ALA A 80 7.15 -11.29 -14.79
N GLN A 81 6.19 -12.09 -14.32
CA GLN A 81 6.09 -13.51 -14.67
C GLN A 81 5.82 -13.69 -16.16
N GLN A 82 4.83 -12.97 -16.71
CA GLN A 82 4.48 -13.04 -18.12
C GLN A 82 5.65 -12.66 -19.04
N GLN A 83 6.43 -11.63 -18.67
CA GLN A 83 7.60 -11.21 -19.42
C GLN A 83 8.74 -12.25 -19.36
N SER A 84 8.93 -12.88 -18.19
CA SER A 84 9.90 -13.97 -18.03
C SER A 84 9.54 -15.16 -18.92
N ASP A 85 8.27 -15.55 -18.97
CA ASP A 85 7.81 -16.70 -19.75
C ASP A 85 7.91 -16.42 -21.26
N ALA A 86 7.53 -15.21 -21.70
CA ALA A 86 7.60 -14.81 -23.10
C ALA A 86 9.03 -14.64 -23.64
N SER A 87 10.01 -14.37 -22.77
CA SER A 87 11.42 -14.22 -23.15
C SER A 87 12.20 -15.55 -23.15
N GLN A 88 11.63 -16.60 -22.57
CA GLN A 88 12.23 -17.94 -22.49
C GLN A 88 11.65 -18.94 -23.51
N GLY A 89 10.52 -18.60 -24.14
CA GLY A 89 9.91 -19.36 -25.26
C GLY A 89 10.34 -18.84 -26.62
#